data_AF-A0A820CGP5-F1
#
_entry.id   AF-A0A820CGP5-F1
#
_cell.length_a   1.000
_cell.length_b   1.000
_cell.length_c   1.000
_cell.angle_alpha   90.00
_cell.angle_beta   90.00
_cell.angle_gamma   90.00
#
_symmetry.space_group_name_H-M   'P 1'
#
loop_
_entity.id
_entity.type
_entity.pdbx_description
1 polymer ?
#
loop_
_entity_poly.entity_id
_entity_poly.type
_entity_poly.pdbx_seq_one_letter_code
_entity_poly.pdbx_strand_id
1 'polypeptide(L)'
;IAKKFNEYMKYSENDDLKRTFGRLASSITSNNDDDVKRTSKLDSQLEDIYSTTKVCELKDKKKCYPLAPYLERLMQIEKDYDRLLWAWKGWHDECGNKIRPIYLPYIDLLNKHAKENGYQDLAQYWIEDYEMGNVTEFESIIDQLLKDIMPLYE
;
A
#
# COMPACT_ATOMS: atom_id res chain seq x y z
N ILE A 1 -20.20 -3.50 2.43
CA ILE A 1 -21.07 -4.37 1.61
C ILE A 1 -20.56 -5.79 1.66
N ALA A 2 -19.27 -6.05 1.36
CA ALA A 2 -18.57 -7.34 1.46
C ALA A 2 -18.94 -8.26 2.64
N LYS A 3 -18.50 -7.93 3.85
CA LYS A 3 -18.69 -8.81 5.02
C LYS A 3 -20.16 -8.92 5.44
N LYS A 4 -20.90 -7.81 5.34
CA LYS A 4 -22.36 -7.79 5.56
C LYS A 4 -23.10 -8.68 4.55
N PHE A 5 -22.65 -8.73 3.30
CA PHE A 5 -23.20 -9.61 2.27
C PHE A 5 -22.85 -11.08 2.56
N ASN A 6 -21.62 -11.36 3.02
CA ASN A 6 -21.23 -12.70 3.46
C ASN A 6 -22.07 -13.21 4.63
N GLU A 7 -22.55 -12.34 5.53
CA GLU A 7 -23.52 -12.73 6.58
C GLU A 7 -24.85 -13.23 5.98
N TYR A 8 -25.34 -12.62 4.89
CA TYR A 8 -26.54 -13.10 4.18
C TYR A 8 -26.29 -14.39 3.39
N MET A 9 -25.07 -14.61 2.89
CA MET A 9 -24.72 -15.84 2.17
C MET A 9 -24.61 -17.07 3.07
N LYS A 10 -24.59 -16.90 4.40
CA LYS A 10 -24.65 -18.01 5.37
C LYS A 10 -25.86 -18.93 5.18
N TYR A 11 -26.94 -18.41 4.59
CA TYR A 11 -28.17 -19.17 4.31
C TYR A 11 -28.17 -19.93 2.98
N SER A 12 -27.17 -19.73 2.12
CA SER A 12 -27.04 -20.48 0.87
C SER A 12 -26.44 -21.86 1.14
N GLU A 13 -27.02 -22.93 0.60
CA GLU A 13 -26.43 -24.28 0.74
C GLU A 13 -25.33 -24.55 -0.30
N ASN A 14 -25.15 -23.67 -1.29
CA ASN A 14 -24.18 -23.84 -2.36
C ASN A 14 -22.88 -23.06 -2.07
N ASP A 15 -21.79 -23.79 -1.84
CA ASP A 15 -20.50 -23.21 -1.48
C ASP A 15 -19.83 -22.43 -2.63
N ASP A 16 -20.05 -22.85 -3.88
CA ASP A 16 -19.54 -22.10 -5.05
C ASP A 16 -20.25 -20.75 -5.19
N LEU A 17 -21.56 -20.70 -4.94
CA LEU A 17 -22.31 -19.45 -4.94
C LEU A 17 -21.89 -18.55 -3.78
N LYS A 18 -21.73 -19.09 -2.56
CA LYS A 18 -21.18 -18.35 -1.42
C LYS A 18 -19.85 -17.69 -1.78
N ARG A 19 -18.91 -18.46 -2.33
CA ARG A 19 -17.59 -17.96 -2.73
C ARG A 19 -17.71 -16.89 -3.81
N THR A 20 -18.43 -17.18 -4.89
CA THR A 20 -18.56 -16.29 -6.05
C THR A 20 -19.15 -14.94 -5.66
N PHE A 21 -20.29 -14.96 -4.96
CA PHE A 21 -20.94 -13.72 -4.55
C PHE A 21 -20.18 -13.00 -3.43
N GLY A 22 -19.52 -13.72 -2.51
CA GLY A 22 -18.68 -13.11 -1.50
C GLY A 22 -17.49 -12.36 -2.11
N ARG A 23 -16.87 -12.92 -3.15
CA ARG A 23 -15.80 -12.25 -3.91
C ARG A 23 -16.32 -11.03 -4.67
N LEU A 24 -17.48 -11.14 -5.34
CA LEU A 24 -18.11 -9.99 -6.03
C LEU A 24 -18.46 -8.84 -5.07
N ALA A 25 -18.80 -9.17 -3.82
CA ALA A 25 -19.13 -8.18 -2.81
C ALA A 25 -17.90 -7.59 -2.12
N SER A 26 -16.71 -8.18 -2.26
CA SER A 26 -15.48 -7.75 -1.59
C SER A 26 -14.97 -6.41 -2.15
N SER A 27 -15.15 -5.36 -1.35
CA SER A 27 -14.70 -4.00 -1.61
C SER A 27 -14.82 -3.16 -0.33
N ILE A 28 -13.90 -2.21 -0.17
CA ILE A 28 -13.90 -1.24 0.94
C ILE A 28 -14.21 0.19 0.45
N THR A 29 -15.34 0.38 -0.23
CA THR A 29 -15.83 1.73 -0.54
C THR A 29 -16.58 2.34 0.64
N SER A 30 -16.45 3.65 0.86
CA SER A 30 -17.31 4.35 1.81
C SER A 30 -18.73 4.53 1.25
N ASN A 31 -19.70 4.66 2.16
CA ASN A 31 -21.06 5.08 1.82
C ASN A 31 -21.21 6.61 1.70
N ASN A 32 -20.14 7.37 1.97
CA ASN A 32 -20.12 8.82 1.87
C ASN A 32 -19.31 9.28 0.65
N ASP A 33 -19.99 9.94 -0.29
CA ASP A 33 -19.39 10.44 -1.53
C ASP A 33 -18.21 11.39 -1.30
N ASP A 34 -18.23 12.18 -0.21
CA ASP A 34 -17.14 13.10 0.10
C ASP A 34 -15.89 12.37 0.57
N ASP A 35 -16.04 11.28 1.32
CA ASP A 35 -14.93 10.42 1.75
C ASP A 35 -14.34 9.68 0.53
N VAL A 36 -15.18 9.21 -0.39
CA VAL A 36 -14.75 8.61 -1.66
C VAL A 36 -13.93 9.61 -2.47
N LYS A 37 -14.47 10.81 -2.74
CA LYS A 37 -13.77 11.87 -3.49
C LYS A 37 -12.46 12.27 -2.83
N ARG A 38 -12.45 12.40 -1.50
CA ARG A 38 -11.25 12.77 -0.74
C ARG A 38 -10.19 11.69 -0.84
N THR A 39 -10.57 10.42 -0.71
CA THR A 39 -9.65 9.29 -0.83
C THR A 39 -9.02 9.26 -2.22
N SER A 40 -9.83 9.31 -3.28
CA SER A 40 -9.32 9.36 -4.67
C SER A 40 -8.41 10.56 -4.91
N LYS A 41 -8.72 11.73 -4.35
CA LYS A 41 -7.85 12.91 -4.45
C LYS A 41 -6.49 12.68 -3.78
N LEU A 42 -6.46 12.12 -2.58
CA LEU A 42 -5.21 11.87 -1.86
C LEU A 42 -4.38 10.78 -2.56
N ASP A 43 -5.05 9.75 -3.08
CA ASP A 43 -4.43 8.69 -3.88
C ASP A 43 -3.71 9.27 -5.11
N SER A 44 -4.41 10.06 -5.93
CA SER A 44 -3.80 10.74 -7.07
C SER A 44 -2.68 11.69 -6.67
N GLN A 45 -2.78 12.38 -5.53
CA GLN A 45 -1.69 13.22 -5.03
C GLN A 45 -0.45 12.42 -4.67
N LEU A 46 -0.60 11.23 -4.08
CA LEU A 46 0.52 10.33 -3.78
C LEU A 46 1.19 9.84 -5.07
N GLU A 47 0.40 9.41 -6.06
CA GLU A 47 0.88 8.98 -7.38
C GLU A 47 1.61 10.11 -8.13
N ASP A 48 1.04 11.32 -8.12
CA ASP A 48 1.62 12.50 -8.74
C ASP A 48 2.97 12.84 -8.09
N ILE A 49 3.05 12.86 -6.75
CA ILE A 49 4.29 13.14 -6.04
C ILE A 49 5.35 12.09 -6.39
N TYR A 50 4.99 10.81 -6.37
CA TYR A 50 5.92 9.74 -6.68
C TYR A 50 6.43 9.80 -8.13
N SER A 51 5.55 10.03 -9.10
CA SER A 51 5.92 10.04 -10.52
C SER A 51 6.66 11.30 -10.97
N THR A 52 6.43 12.45 -10.30
CA THR A 52 6.97 13.75 -10.72
C THR A 52 8.15 14.26 -9.89
N THR A 53 8.43 13.66 -8.73
CA THR A 53 9.56 14.08 -7.89
C THR A 53 10.89 13.94 -8.63
N LYS A 54 11.77 14.92 -8.42
CA LYS A 54 13.13 14.93 -8.98
C LYS A 54 14.12 15.32 -7.89
N VAL A 55 15.33 14.77 -7.98
CA VAL A 55 16.43 15.05 -7.08
C VAL A 55 17.48 15.86 -7.84
N CYS A 56 17.85 17.02 -7.31
CA CYS A 56 18.82 17.92 -7.95
C CYS A 56 20.24 17.70 -7.43
N GLU A 57 21.24 17.92 -8.29
CA GLU A 57 22.64 17.83 -7.87
C GLU A 57 23.00 18.91 -6.84
N LEU A 58 23.90 18.57 -5.91
CA LEU A 58 24.37 19.51 -4.89
C LEU A 58 25.15 20.69 -5.50
N LYS A 59 25.94 20.43 -6.54
CA LYS A 59 26.81 21.43 -7.20
C LYS A 59 26.07 22.26 -8.26
N ASP A 60 25.05 21.68 -8.89
CA ASP A 60 24.24 22.35 -9.91
C ASP A 60 22.76 22.06 -9.70
N LYS A 61 22.08 22.96 -8.99
CA LYS A 61 20.65 22.85 -8.68
C LYS A 61 19.74 22.89 -9.92
N LYS A 62 20.26 23.20 -11.11
CA LYS A 62 19.48 23.14 -12.36
C LYS A 62 19.41 21.73 -12.94
N LYS A 63 20.33 20.83 -12.53
CA LYS A 63 20.33 19.43 -12.96
C LYS A 63 19.55 18.59 -11.97
N CYS A 64 18.33 18.24 -12.35
CA CYS A 64 17.43 17.44 -11.53
C CYS A 64 17.00 16.18 -12.27
N TYR A 65 16.95 15.07 -11.54
CA TYR A 65 16.74 13.74 -12.11
C TYR A 65 15.52 13.07 -11.49
N PRO A 66 14.62 12.49 -12.31
CA PRO A 66 13.47 11.73 -11.80
C PRO A 66 13.91 10.35 -11.28
N LEU A 67 13.03 9.67 -10.54
CA LEU A 67 13.24 8.29 -10.11
C LEU A 67 13.52 7.37 -11.30
N ALA A 68 12.52 7.22 -12.17
CA ALA A 68 12.62 6.43 -13.38
C ALA A 68 12.91 7.32 -14.60
N PRO A 69 13.83 6.93 -15.49
CA PRO A 69 14.73 5.78 -15.40
C PRO A 69 16.05 6.10 -14.67
N TYR A 70 16.27 7.34 -14.21
CA TYR A 70 17.61 7.81 -13.87
C TYR A 70 18.11 7.31 -12.51
N LEU A 71 17.43 7.65 -11.40
CA LEU A 71 17.89 7.27 -10.07
C LEU A 71 17.83 5.75 -9.89
N GLU A 72 16.84 5.08 -10.48
CA GLU A 72 16.79 3.60 -10.52
C GLU A 72 18.04 3.01 -11.18
N ARG A 73 18.39 3.49 -12.37
CA ARG A 73 19.59 3.02 -13.08
C ARG A 73 20.87 3.37 -12.31
N LEU A 74 20.93 4.55 -11.71
CA LEU A 74 22.06 4.98 -10.89
C LEU A 74 22.27 4.01 -9.72
N MET A 75 21.21 3.72 -8.96
CA MET A 75 21.24 2.78 -7.83
C MET A 75 21.59 1.35 -8.27
N GLN A 76 21.33 0.99 -9.52
CA GLN A 76 21.64 -0.33 -10.07
C GLN A 76 23.11 -0.50 -10.48
N ILE A 77 23.72 0.53 -11.10
CA ILE A 77 25.02 0.37 -11.78
C ILE A 77 26.18 1.10 -11.09
N GLU A 78 25.90 2.16 -10.33
CA GLU A 78 26.96 2.94 -9.70
C GLU A 78 27.58 2.20 -8.52
N LYS A 79 28.85 2.48 -8.27
CA LYS A 79 29.61 1.93 -7.13
C LYS A 79 30.15 3.00 -6.19
N ASP A 80 30.05 4.27 -6.59
CA ASP A 80 30.49 5.38 -5.77
C ASP A 80 29.50 5.62 -4.63
N TYR A 81 29.99 5.52 -3.39
CA TYR A 81 29.18 5.61 -2.19
C TYR A 81 28.46 6.96 -2.08
N ASP A 82 29.15 8.06 -2.36
CA ASP A 82 28.60 9.41 -2.21
C ASP A 82 27.51 9.67 -3.26
N ARG A 83 27.67 9.13 -4.47
CA ARG A 83 26.65 9.17 -5.54
C ARG A 83 25.41 8.38 -5.15
N LEU A 84 25.57 7.18 -4.61
CA LEU A 84 24.46 6.34 -4.14
C LEU A 84 23.75 7.01 -2.95
N LEU A 85 24.50 7.54 -1.99
CA LEU A 85 23.96 8.25 -0.84
C LEU A 85 23.17 9.50 -1.26
N TRP A 86 23.70 10.29 -2.20
CA TRP A 86 22.99 11.45 -2.74
C TRP A 86 21.66 11.04 -3.38
N ALA A 87 21.66 9.99 -4.21
CA ALA A 87 20.45 9.53 -4.88
C ALA A 87 19.42 8.99 -3.88
N TRP A 88 19.84 8.10 -2.96
CA TRP A 88 18.98 7.50 -1.96
C TRP A 88 18.39 8.55 -1.02
N LYS A 89 19.26 9.34 -0.37
CA LYS A 89 18.82 10.35 0.59
C LYS A 89 18.02 11.45 -0.10
N GLY A 90 18.50 11.93 -1.24
CA GLY A 90 17.80 12.97 -2.00
C GLY A 90 16.40 12.54 -2.41
N TRP A 91 16.21 11.29 -2.84
CA TRP A 91 14.88 10.77 -3.16
C TRP A 91 13.96 10.75 -1.94
N HIS A 92 14.43 10.19 -0.82
CA HIS A 92 13.64 10.12 0.41
C HIS A 92 13.34 11.50 1.00
N ASP A 93 14.27 12.45 0.93
CA ASP A 93 14.07 13.82 1.39
C ASP A 93 13.09 14.58 0.47
N GLU A 94 13.20 14.46 -0.86
CA GLU A 94 12.35 15.22 -1.80
C GLU A 94 10.95 14.62 -1.98
N CYS A 95 10.84 13.29 -1.95
CA CYS A 95 9.57 12.56 -2.12
C CYS A 95 8.89 12.34 -0.77
N GLY A 96 9.61 11.77 0.20
CA GLY A 96 9.07 11.36 1.50
C GLY A 96 8.52 12.53 2.32
N ASN A 97 9.19 13.69 2.30
CA ASN A 97 8.69 14.88 3.01
C ASN A 97 7.34 15.37 2.46
N LYS A 98 7.09 15.22 1.15
CA LYS A 98 5.82 15.61 0.52
C LYS A 98 4.72 14.58 0.77
N ILE A 99 5.07 13.29 0.80
CA ILE A 99 4.13 12.19 1.06
C ILE A 99 3.66 12.18 2.52
N ARG A 100 4.53 12.46 3.49
CA ARG A 100 4.23 12.35 4.92
C ARG A 100 2.91 13.00 5.37
N PRO A 101 2.59 14.27 5.04
CA PRO A 101 1.32 14.89 5.45
C PRO A 101 0.08 14.34 4.75
N ILE A 102 0.25 13.58 3.65
CA ILE A 102 -0.85 13.02 2.84
C ILE A 102 -1.13 11.57 3.23
N TYR A 103 -0.08 10.79 3.50
CA TYR A 103 -0.17 9.37 3.75
C TYR A 103 -0.99 9.02 5.00
N LEU A 104 -0.79 9.74 6.12
CA LEU A 104 -1.54 9.46 7.34
C LEU A 104 -3.06 9.72 7.16
N PRO A 105 -3.52 10.89 6.67
CA PRO A 105 -4.93 11.09 6.35
C PRO A 105 -5.51 10.08 5.34
N TYR A 106 -4.70 9.64 4.37
CA TYR A 106 -5.13 8.63 3.40
C TYR A 106 -5.37 7.28 4.08
N ILE A 107 -4.45 6.83 4.94
CA ILE A 107 -4.61 5.59 5.72
C ILE A 107 -5.79 5.69 6.70
N ASP A 108 -6.02 6.85 7.32
CA ASP A 108 -7.18 7.05 8.20
C ASP A 108 -8.51 6.87 7.44
N LEU A 109 -8.60 7.39 6.21
CA LEU A 109 -9.78 7.20 5.36
C LEU A 109 -9.93 5.74 4.92
N LEU A 110 -8.86 5.08 4.49
CA LEU A 110 -8.93 3.67 4.12
C LEU A 110 -9.35 2.78 5.31
N ASN A 111 -8.86 3.06 6.52
CA ASN A 111 -9.31 2.38 7.73
C ASN A 111 -10.77 2.66 8.05
N LYS A 112 -11.25 3.90 7.85
CA LYS A 112 -12.67 4.23 7.96
C LYS A 112 -13.50 3.39 6.99
N HIS A 113 -13.07 3.33 5.72
CA HIS A 113 -13.77 2.53 4.72
C HIS A 113 -13.80 1.04 5.07
N ALA A 114 -12.69 0.49 5.55
CA ALA A 114 -12.61 -0.91 5.99
C ALA A 114 -13.61 -1.19 7.12
N LYS A 115 -13.69 -0.32 8.12
CA LYS A 115 -14.66 -0.41 9.23
C LYS A 115 -16.10 -0.34 8.77
N GLU A 116 -16.42 0.57 7.84
CA GLU A 116 -17.77 0.67 7.25
C GLU A 116 -18.20 -0.62 6.52
N ASN A 117 -17.21 -1.39 6.04
CA ASN A 117 -17.40 -2.65 5.32
C ASN A 117 -17.30 -3.91 6.21
N GLY A 118 -17.09 -3.75 7.51
CA GLY A 118 -17.11 -4.83 8.50
C GLY A 118 -15.74 -5.41 8.85
N TYR A 119 -14.66 -4.86 8.29
CA TYR A 119 -13.30 -5.19 8.71
C TYR A 119 -12.91 -4.39 9.96
N GLN A 120 -11.96 -4.88 10.73
CA GLN A 120 -11.40 -4.19 11.88
C GLN A 120 -10.58 -2.96 11.44
N ASP A 121 -9.82 -3.12 10.37
CA ASP A 121 -8.92 -2.15 9.77
C ASP A 121 -8.60 -2.57 8.32
N LEU A 122 -7.81 -1.73 7.64
CA LEU A 122 -7.36 -1.96 6.29
C LEU A 122 -6.50 -3.23 6.16
N ALA A 123 -5.70 -3.56 7.17
CA ALA A 123 -4.81 -4.71 7.14
C ALA A 123 -5.61 -6.02 7.10
N GLN A 124 -6.69 -6.13 7.89
CA GLN A 124 -7.58 -7.28 7.82
C GLN A 124 -8.22 -7.44 6.44
N TYR A 125 -8.58 -6.34 5.78
CA TYR A 125 -9.11 -6.39 4.41
C TYR A 125 -8.06 -6.90 3.42
N TRP A 126 -6.82 -6.40 3.48
CA TRP A 126 -5.75 -6.82 2.55
C TRP A 126 -5.42 -8.31 2.63
N ILE A 127 -5.53 -8.91 3.80
CA ILE A 127 -5.25 -10.34 3.96
C ILE A 127 -6.47 -11.23 3.69
N GLU A 128 -7.67 -10.67 3.47
CA GLU A 128 -8.88 -11.46 3.21
C GLU A 128 -8.72 -12.38 1.99
N ASP A 129 -7.87 -12.00 1.03
CA ASP A 129 -7.58 -12.80 -0.15
C ASP A 129 -7.00 -14.18 0.17
N TYR A 130 -6.30 -14.31 1.29
CA TYR A 130 -5.76 -15.58 1.78
C TYR A 130 -6.79 -16.46 2.50
N GLU A 131 -8.00 -15.93 2.73
CA GLU A 131 -9.12 -16.64 3.37
C GLU A 131 -8.76 -17.25 4.73
N MET A 132 -7.75 -16.69 5.40
CA MET A 132 -7.37 -17.06 6.75
C MET A 132 -8.32 -16.37 7.73
N GLY A 133 -8.99 -17.15 8.57
CA GLY A 133 -10.02 -16.65 9.49
C GLY A 133 -9.50 -15.69 10.57
N ASN A 134 -8.18 -15.55 10.72
CA ASN A 134 -7.54 -14.75 11.76
C ASN A 134 -6.26 -14.07 11.25
N VAL A 135 -6.15 -12.75 11.44
CA VAL A 135 -4.93 -11.95 11.14
C VAL A 135 -3.71 -12.51 11.87
N THR A 136 -3.87 -12.93 13.12
CA THR A 136 -2.78 -13.48 13.94
C THR A 136 -2.23 -14.79 13.38
N GLU A 137 -3.07 -15.60 12.74
CA GLU A 137 -2.63 -16.84 12.10
C GLU A 137 -1.79 -16.52 10.86
N PHE A 138 -2.24 -15.58 10.03
CA PHE A 138 -1.47 -15.09 8.88
C PHE A 138 -0.11 -14.54 9.30
N GLU A 139 -0.07 -13.63 10.28
CA GLU A 139 1.18 -13.05 10.81
C GLU A 139 2.11 -14.13 11.36
N SER A 140 1.59 -15.10 12.11
CA SER A 140 2.40 -16.21 12.63
C SER A 140 3.02 -17.07 11.54
N ILE A 141 2.33 -17.29 10.42
CA ILE A 141 2.86 -18.04 9.28
C ILE A 141 3.99 -17.23 8.62
N ILE A 142 3.79 -15.94 8.38
CA ILE A 142 4.81 -15.06 7.79
C ILE A 142 6.05 -15.00 8.68
N ASP A 143 5.88 -14.86 10.00
CA ASP A 143 6.99 -14.84 10.96
C ASP A 143 7.79 -16.14 10.96
N GLN A 144 7.12 -17.29 10.85
CA GLN A 144 7.80 -18.58 10.77
C GLN A 144 8.55 -18.72 9.45
N LEU A 145 7.93 -18.36 8.32
CA LEU A 145 8.59 -18.38 7.00
C LEU A 145 9.82 -17.48 6.97
N LEU A 146 9.75 -16.28 7.58
CA LEU A 146 10.89 -15.39 7.69
C LEU A 146 12.02 -16.05 8.48
N LYS A 147 11.74 -16.66 9.64
CA LYS A 147 12.74 -17.39 10.44
C LYS A 147 13.38 -18.55 9.68
N ASP A 148 12.62 -19.26 8.87
CA ASP A 148 13.13 -20.38 8.09
C ASP A 148 14.05 -19.92 6.95
N ILE A 149 13.80 -18.73 6.39
CA ILE A 149 14.62 -18.12 5.31
C ILE A 149 15.83 -17.36 5.86
N MET A 150 15.76 -16.85 7.09
CA MET A 150 16.84 -16.06 7.70
C MET A 150 18.23 -16.70 7.59
N PRO A 151 18.43 -18.01 7.85
CA PRO A 151 19.75 -18.65 7.71
C PRO A 151 20.32 -18.64 6.28
N LEU A 152 19.49 -18.47 5.25
CA LEU A 152 19.93 -18.31 3.87
C LEU A 152 20.26 -16.85 3.52
N TYR A 153 19.62 -15.90 4.22
CA TYR A 153 19.78 -14.47 3.99
C TYR A 153 21.04 -13.90 4.66
N GLU A 154 21.35 -14.35 5.88
CA GLU A 154 22.55 -13.97 6.66
C GLU A 154 23.86 -14.37 5.96
#